data_AF-A0A2T0WRK6-F1
#
_entry.id   AF-A0A2T0WRK6-F1
#
_cell.length_a   1.000
_cell.length_b   1.000
_cell.length_c   1.000
_cell.angle_alpha   90.00
_cell.angle_beta   90.00
_cell.angle_gamma   90.00
#
_symmetry.space_group_name_H-M   'P 1'
#
loop_
_entity.id
_entity.type
_entity.pdbx_description
1 polymer ?
#
loop_
_entity_poly.entity_id
_entity_poly.type
_entity_poly.pdbx_seq_one_letter_code
_entity_poly.pdbx_strand_id
1 'polypeptide(L)'
;MANGPIGVDAETIRPLDDLDTLIAETCHCSEQAVLSGLDPTERLRKFYEFWTGKEAYSKGLGAGLSIAPERISLSARPGSVFFDGCKTRWSVYFMGAIGGEVVSLAKL
;
A
#
# COMPACT_ATOMS: atom_id res chain seq x y z
N MET A 1 -23.46 -10.27 5.83
CA MET A 1 -22.06 -10.57 6.22
C MET A 1 -21.21 -10.52 4.96
N ALA A 2 -20.07 -9.83 4.98
CA ALA A 2 -19.19 -9.81 3.81
C ALA A 2 -18.49 -11.17 3.69
N ASN A 3 -18.96 -12.04 2.79
CA ASN A 3 -18.29 -13.29 2.44
C ASN A 3 -17.26 -13.00 1.35
N GLY A 4 -15.99 -12.93 1.71
CA GLY A 4 -14.88 -12.75 0.77
C GLY A 4 -13.55 -12.68 1.52
N PRO A 5 -12.44 -13.05 0.86
CA PRO A 5 -11.13 -12.95 1.48
C PRO A 5 -10.83 -11.48 1.82
N ILE A 6 -10.22 -11.28 2.98
CA ILE A 6 -9.75 -10.00 3.47
C ILE A 6 -8.27 -10.13 3.81
N GLY A 7 -7.53 -9.04 3.62
CA GLY A 7 -6.18 -8.93 4.16
C GLY A 7 -6.05 -7.61 4.91
N VAL A 8 -5.23 -7.62 5.96
CA VAL A 8 -5.01 -6.46 6.82
C VAL A 8 -3.51 -6.36 7.07
N ASP A 9 -3.02 -5.13 7.04
CA ASP A 9 -1.66 -4.80 7.41
C ASP A 9 -1.62 -3.50 8.23
N ALA A 10 -0.67 -3.42 9.15
CA ALA A 10 -0.50 -2.28 10.05
C ALA A 10 0.99 -2.06 10.33
N GLU A 11 1.45 -0.82 10.15
CA GLU A 11 2.86 -0.45 10.33
C GLU A 11 3.00 0.85 11.11
N THR A 12 3.91 0.88 12.07
CA THR A 12 4.27 2.10 12.81
C THR A 12 5.09 3.03 11.93
N ILE A 13 4.65 4.28 11.77
CA ILE A 13 5.43 5.30 11.06
C ILE A 13 6.66 5.63 11.89
N ARG A 14 7.83 5.40 11.30
CA ARG A 14 9.12 5.82 11.83
C ARG A 14 10.00 6.36 10.70
N PRO A 15 10.98 7.22 10.98
CA PRO A 15 11.97 7.60 9.99
C PRO A 15 12.65 6.36 9.38
N LEU A 16 12.90 6.41 8.08
CA LEU A 16 13.60 5.38 7.32
C LEU A 16 14.80 6.03 6.65
N ASP A 17 16.00 5.57 6.99
CA ASP A 17 17.26 6.11 6.44
C ASP A 17 17.39 5.85 4.93
N ASP A 18 16.72 4.82 4.44
CA ASP A 18 16.75 4.31 3.06
C ASP A 18 15.41 4.50 2.32
N LEU A 19 14.59 5.48 2.74
CA LEU A 19 13.25 5.71 2.17
C LEU A 19 13.25 5.82 0.65
N ASP A 20 14.23 6.51 0.05
CA ASP A 20 14.29 6.68 -1.41
C ASP A 20 14.53 5.34 -2.13
N THR A 21 15.39 4.49 -1.58
CA THR A 21 15.65 3.14 -2.12
C THR A 21 14.40 2.28 -2.02
N LEU A 22 13.75 2.27 -0.85
CA LEU A 22 12.50 1.53 -0.64
C LEU A 22 11.39 1.99 -1.59
N ILE A 23 11.25 3.29 -1.83
CA ILE A 23 10.31 3.83 -2.81
C ILE A 23 10.65 3.31 -4.22
N ALA A 24 11.91 3.35 -4.62
CA ALA A 24 12.33 2.89 -5.95
C ALA A 24 12.08 1.39 -6.17
N GLU A 25 12.30 0.56 -5.15
CA GLU A 25 12.18 -0.90 -5.25
C GLU A 25 10.76 -1.43 -5.06
N THR A 26 9.91 -0.72 -4.30
CA THR A 26 8.59 -1.26 -3.89
C THR A 26 7.40 -0.49 -4.44
N CYS A 27 7.55 0.78 -4.81
CA CYS A 27 6.45 1.59 -5.33
C CYS A 27 6.37 1.49 -6.86
N HIS A 28 5.16 1.41 -7.39
CA HIS A 28 4.91 1.50 -8.82
C HIS A 28 5.20 2.93 -9.31
N CYS A 29 5.53 3.12 -10.59
CA CYS A 29 5.92 4.43 -11.14
C CYS A 29 4.87 5.53 -10.88
N SER A 30 3.58 5.19 -10.90
CA SER A 30 2.49 6.12 -10.57
C SER A 30 2.51 6.58 -9.12
N GLU A 31 2.92 5.70 -8.20
CA GLU A 31 3.02 5.99 -6.76
C GLU A 31 4.29 6.80 -6.48
N GLN A 32 5.40 6.47 -7.14
CA GLN A 32 6.64 7.25 -7.08
C GLN A 32 6.40 8.71 -7.52
N ALA A 33 5.63 8.92 -8.60
CA ALA A 33 5.26 10.24 -9.07
C ALA A 33 4.45 11.02 -8.01
N VAL A 34 3.48 10.37 -7.35
CA VAL A 34 2.72 10.98 -6.24
C VAL A 34 3.64 11.36 -5.09
N LEU A 35 4.54 10.45 -4.67
CA LEU A 35 5.46 10.65 -3.56
C LEU A 35 6.47 11.78 -3.82
N SER A 36 6.88 11.98 -5.06
CA SER A 36 7.85 13.03 -5.44
C SER A 36 7.33 14.46 -5.23
N GLY A 37 6.01 14.65 -5.21
CA GLY A 37 5.37 15.96 -5.05
C GLY A 37 5.01 16.33 -3.62
N LEU A 38 5.30 15.47 -2.64
CA LEU A 38 4.94 15.64 -1.24
C LEU A 38 6.09 16.19 -0.41
N ASP A 39 5.78 16.91 0.67
CA ASP A 39 6.78 17.27 1.67
C ASP A 39 7.32 16.00 2.39
N PRO A 40 8.48 16.06 3.05
CA PRO A 40 9.11 14.87 3.65
C PRO A 40 8.23 14.09 4.64
N THR A 41 7.43 14.78 5.45
CA THR A 41 6.58 14.14 6.47
C THR A 41 5.39 13.46 5.81
N GLU A 42 4.75 14.16 4.87
CA GLU A 42 3.65 13.60 4.09
C GLU A 42 4.11 12.45 3.19
N ARG A 43 5.31 12.56 2.61
CA ARG A 43 5.94 11.55 1.76
C ARG A 43 6.17 10.25 2.54
N LEU A 44 6.76 10.34 3.74
CA LEU A 44 6.97 9.17 4.60
C LEU A 44 5.64 8.50 4.97
N ARG A 45 4.67 9.29 5.43
CA ARG A 45 3.33 8.77 5.76
C ARG A 45 2.66 8.12 4.55
N LYS A 46 2.78 8.73 3.37
CA LYS A 46 2.19 8.23 2.14
C LYS A 46 2.86 6.95 1.64
N PHE A 47 4.18 6.83 1.82
CA PHE A 47 4.90 5.58 1.58
C PHE A 47 4.32 4.44 2.43
N TYR A 48 4.15 4.65 3.74
CA TYR A 48 3.55 3.64 4.62
C TYR A 48 2.11 3.28 4.22
N GLU A 49 1.31 4.23 3.70
CA GLU A 49 0.00 3.90 3.14
C GLU A 49 0.11 2.95 1.95
N PHE A 50 0.98 3.24 0.98
CA PHE A 50 1.15 2.37 -0.18
C PHE A 50 1.68 1.00 0.24
N TRP A 51 2.70 0.97 1.10
CA TRP A 51 3.28 -0.26 1.62
C TRP A 51 2.23 -1.15 2.31
N THR A 52 1.54 -0.61 3.33
CA THR A 52 0.51 -1.37 4.06
C THR A 52 -0.65 -1.80 3.14
N GLY A 53 -1.02 -0.96 2.17
CA GLY A 53 -2.06 -1.31 1.19
C GLY A 53 -1.67 -2.50 0.31
N LYS A 54 -0.42 -2.55 -0.14
CA LYS A 54 0.12 -3.65 -0.96
C LYS A 54 0.23 -4.93 -0.15
N GLU A 55 0.73 -4.85 1.07
CA GLU A 55 0.82 -5.99 1.99
C GLU A 55 -0.56 -6.52 2.37
N ALA A 56 -1.52 -5.64 2.66
CA ALA A 56 -2.90 -6.05 2.91
C ALA A 56 -3.49 -6.80 1.70
N TYR A 57 -3.25 -6.33 0.47
CA TYR A 57 -3.68 -7.03 -0.73
C TYR A 57 -2.99 -8.40 -0.89
N SER A 58 -1.67 -8.47 -0.73
CA SER A 58 -0.90 -9.72 -0.83
C SER A 58 -1.36 -10.76 0.20
N LYS A 59 -1.60 -10.32 1.44
CA LYS A 59 -2.17 -11.14 2.53
C LYS A 59 -3.58 -11.62 2.19
N GLY A 60 -4.41 -10.75 1.60
CA GLY A 60 -5.76 -11.11 1.16
C GLY A 60 -5.78 -12.18 0.07
N LEU A 61 -4.77 -12.21 -0.82
CA LEU A 61 -4.61 -13.26 -1.81
C LEU A 61 -4.09 -14.59 -1.23
N GLY A 62 -3.48 -14.57 -0.04
CA GLY A 62 -2.74 -15.72 0.50
C GLY A 62 -1.43 -16.00 -0.24
N ALA A 63 -0.87 -15.02 -0.96
CA ALA A 63 0.31 -15.19 -1.80
C ALA A 63 1.66 -15.10 -1.04
N GLY A 64 1.64 -14.63 0.20
CA GLY A 64 2.86 -14.41 0.99
C GLY A 64 3.81 -13.41 0.31
N LEU A 65 5.12 -13.65 0.40
CA LEU A 65 6.16 -12.82 -0.23
C LEU A 65 6.37 -13.09 -1.73
N SER A 66 5.45 -13.82 -2.38
CA SER A 66 5.64 -14.29 -3.76
C SER A 66 5.30 -13.24 -4.83
N ILE A 67 4.72 -12.10 -4.41
CA ILE A 67 4.35 -11.00 -5.31
C ILE A 67 5.31 -9.84 -5.08
N ALA A 68 6.00 -9.45 -6.15
CA ALA A 68 6.85 -8.28 -6.14
C ALA A 68 5.98 -6.99 -5.96
N PRO A 69 6.20 -6.18 -4.90
CA PRO A 69 5.31 -5.06 -4.56
C PRO A 69 5.15 -4.01 -5.66
N GLU A 70 6.18 -3.78 -6.47
CA GLU A 70 6.21 -2.82 -7.57
C GLU A 70 5.26 -3.18 -8.72
N ARG A 71 4.84 -4.45 -8.82
CA ARG A 71 3.81 -4.92 -9.77
C ARG A 71 2.38 -4.57 -9.34
N ILE A 72 2.21 -4.21 -8.07
CA ILE A 72 0.95 -3.75 -7.51
C ILE A 72 0.93 -2.22 -7.55
N SER A 73 -0.16 -1.63 -8.02
CA SER A 73 -0.40 -0.19 -7.84
C SER A 73 -1.77 0.08 -7.26
N LEU A 74 -1.83 1.11 -6.40
CA LEU A 74 -3.03 1.50 -5.68
C LEU A 74 -3.49 2.90 -6.12
N SER A 75 -4.80 3.06 -6.35
CA SER A 75 -5.37 4.40 -6.58
C SER A 75 -5.62 5.16 -5.28
N ALA A 76 -6.07 6.41 -5.40
CA ALA A 76 -6.52 7.23 -4.28
C ALA A 76 -7.74 6.62 -3.54
N ARG A 77 -7.93 7.02 -2.28
CA ARG A 77 -8.74 6.35 -1.25
C ARG A 77 -10.27 6.37 -1.48
N PRO A 78 -11.01 5.26 -1.23
CA PRO A 78 -10.52 3.89 -1.17
C PRO A 78 -9.91 3.48 -2.52
N GLY A 79 -8.74 2.85 -2.49
CA GLY A 79 -7.93 2.57 -3.65
C GLY A 79 -8.41 1.33 -4.39
N SER A 80 -8.62 1.42 -5.71
CA SER A 80 -8.63 0.24 -6.58
C SER A 80 -7.22 -0.36 -6.62
N VAL A 81 -7.14 -1.69 -6.62
CA VAL A 81 -5.87 -2.41 -6.80
C VAL A 81 -5.69 -2.78 -8.26
N PHE A 82 -4.51 -2.50 -8.79
CA PHE A 82 -4.06 -2.95 -10.10
C PHE A 82 -2.87 -3.90 -9.94
N PHE A 83 -2.83 -4.95 -10.74
CA PHE A 83 -1.72 -5.90 -10.81
C PHE A 83 -1.25 -5.99 -12.26
N ASP A 84 0.03 -5.72 -12.51
CA ASP A 84 0.60 -5.56 -13.87
C ASP A 84 -0.24 -4.63 -14.77
N GLY A 85 -0.70 -3.51 -14.20
CA GLY A 85 -1.53 -2.52 -14.89
C GLY A 85 -2.99 -2.93 -15.11
N CYS A 86 -3.38 -4.17 -14.81
CA CYS A 86 -4.76 -4.63 -14.91
C CYS A 86 -5.54 -4.36 -13.62
N LYS A 87 -6.69 -3.69 -13.73
CA LYS A 87 -7.58 -3.47 -12.58
C LYS A 87 -8.09 -4.81 -12.04
N THR A 88 -7.95 -5.04 -10.75
CA THR A 88 -8.50 -6.21 -10.06
C THR A 88 -9.88 -5.90 -9.48
N ARG A 89 -10.54 -6.92 -8.92
CA ARG A 89 -11.78 -6.71 -8.13
C ARG A 89 -11.51 -6.18 -6.71
N TRP A 90 -10.26 -6.22 -6.27
CA TRP A 90 -9.91 -5.82 -4.91
C TRP A 90 -9.95 -4.31 -4.73
N SER A 91 -10.38 -3.91 -3.54
CA SER A 91 -10.31 -2.54 -3.04
C SER A 91 -9.49 -2.50 -1.77
N VAL A 92 -8.67 -1.45 -1.61
CA VAL A 92 -7.90 -1.16 -0.41
C VAL A 92 -8.48 0.06 0.30
N TYR A 93 -8.76 -0.12 1.58
CA TYR A 93 -9.24 0.90 2.49
C TYR A 93 -8.08 1.29 3.39
N PHE A 94 -7.64 2.53 3.27
CA PHE A 94 -6.59 3.06 4.13
C PHE A 94 -7.26 3.69 5.35
N MET A 95 -7.09 3.04 6.48
CA MET A 95 -7.54 3.53 7.77
C MET A 95 -6.42 4.46 8.29
N GLY A 96 -6.79 5.68 8.69
CA GLY A 96 -5.82 6.69 9.11
C GLY A 96 -4.94 6.25 10.28
N ALA A 97 -4.01 7.10 10.70
CA ALA A 97 -3.08 6.75 11.76
C ALA A 97 -3.82 6.44 13.09
N ILE A 98 -3.67 5.23 13.63
CA ILE A 98 -4.23 4.84 14.94
C ILE A 98 -3.07 4.76 15.93
N GLY A 99 -2.74 5.86 16.62
CA GLY A 99 -1.63 5.86 17.59
C GLY A 99 -0.24 6.13 17.00
N GLY A 100 -0.13 6.38 15.68
CA GLY A 100 1.13 6.49 14.94
C GLY A 100 1.29 5.42 13.86
N GLU A 101 0.38 4.46 13.82
CA GLU A 101 0.36 3.32 12.92
C GLU A 101 -0.55 3.57 11.73
N VAL A 102 -0.07 3.34 10.50
CA VAL A 102 -0.92 3.28 9.31
C VAL A 102 -1.51 1.88 9.21
N VAL A 103 -2.82 1.79 9.01
CA VAL A 103 -3.52 0.51 8.87
C VAL A 103 -4.22 0.47 7.52
N SER A 104 -4.07 -0.63 6.79
CA SER A 104 -4.75 -0.84 5.51
C SER A 104 -5.51 -2.16 5.52
N LEU A 105 -6.70 -2.16 4.92
CA LEU A 105 -7.55 -3.33 4.73
C LEU A 105 -7.80 -3.52 3.24
N ALA A 106 -7.48 -4.69 2.71
CA ALA A 106 -7.82 -5.11 1.37
C ALA A 106 -9.02 -6.06 1.39
N LYS A 107 -9.94 -5.89 0.45
CA LYS A 107 -11.14 -6.72 0.33
C LYS A 107 -11.50 -6.96 -1.14
N LEU A 108 -11.87 -8.20 -1.45
CA LEU A 108 -12.39 -8.63 -2.76
C LEU A 108 -13.85 -8.26 -2.99
#